data_AF-A0AAC9XL39-F1
#
_entry.id   AF-A0AAC9XL39-F1
#
_cell.length_a   1.000
_cell.length_b   1.000
_cell.length_c   1.000
_cell.angle_alpha   90.00
_cell.angle_beta   90.00
_cell.angle_gamma   90.00
#
_symmetry.space_group_name_H-M   'P 1'
#
loop_
_entity.id
_entity.type
_entity.pdbx_description
1 polymer ?
#
loop_
_entity_poly.entity_id
_entity_poly.type
_entity_poly.pdbx_seq_one_letter_code
_entity_poly.pdbx_strand_id
1 'polypeptide(L)' 'MAVKLFSKEELQRCTTKEQVEAYFDSLGIKEDDYETKIDALTKACNSKAIKYFGNISLEKKYNDILVMFLDEDVRMYRGF' A
#
# COMPACT_ATOMS: atom_id res chain seq x y z
N MET A 1 -2.85 -17.29 -15.13
CA MET A 1 -1.94 -16.24 -14.60
C MET A 1 -1.33 -16.77 -13.33
N ALA A 2 0.01 -16.77 -13.22
CA ALA A 2 0.66 -17.10 -11.96
C ALA A 2 0.42 -15.93 -11.00
N VAL A 3 -0.38 -16.15 -9.96
CA VAL A 3 -0.61 -15.15 -8.91
C VAL A 3 0.72 -15.00 -8.17
N LYS A 4 1.35 -13.84 -8.29
CA LYS A 4 2.56 -13.54 -7.54
C LYS A 4 2.20 -13.52 -6.05
N LEU A 5 3.08 -14.03 -5.19
CA LEU A 5 2.90 -13.96 -3.74
C LEU A 5 3.29 -12.56 -3.25
N PHE A 6 2.56 -12.05 -2.25
CA PHE A 6 2.85 -10.75 -1.66
C PHE A 6 4.28 -10.72 -1.06
N SER A 7 5.11 -9.79 -1.55
CA SER A 7 6.37 -9.38 -0.93
C SER A 7 6.28 -7.94 -0.44
N LYS A 8 6.52 -7.76 0.86
CA LYS A 8 6.54 -6.44 1.47
C LYS A 8 7.67 -5.58 0.90
N GLU A 9 8.84 -6.17 0.70
CA GLU A 9 10.06 -5.52 0.24
C GLU A 9 9.91 -4.99 -1.20
N GLU A 10 9.23 -5.75 -2.06
CA GLU A 10 8.93 -5.30 -3.41
C GLU A 10 7.94 -4.13 -3.41
N LEU A 11 6.89 -4.20 -2.60
CA LEU A 11 5.96 -3.07 -2.46
C LEU A 11 6.68 -1.83 -1.92
N GLN A 12 7.55 -1.98 -0.92
CA GLN A 12 8.33 -0.86 -0.34
C GLN A 12 9.24 -0.14 -1.36
N ARG A 13 9.67 -0.82 -2.42
CA ARG A 13 10.44 -0.23 -3.53
C ARG A 13 9.60 0.66 -4.45
N CYS A 14 8.27 0.56 -4.40
CA CYS A 14 7.40 1.40 -5.20
C CYS A 14 7.47 2.86 -4.73
N THR A 15 7.76 3.74 -5.68
CA THR A 15 7.93 5.17 -5.51
C THR A 15 6.91 6.02 -6.27
N THR A 16 5.97 5.40 -6.97
CA THR A 16 4.85 6.12 -7.59
C THR A 16 3.56 5.33 -7.44
N LYS A 17 2.42 6.01 -7.66
CA LYS A 17 1.10 5.37 -7.62
C LYS A 17 0.99 4.28 -8.68
N GLU A 18 1.49 4.53 -9.88
CA GLU A 18 1.45 3.59 -11.01
C GLU A 18 2.24 2.31 -10.70
N GLN A 19 3.38 2.44 -9.99
CA GLN A 19 4.15 1.27 -9.57
C GLN A 19 3.43 0.44 -8.50
N VAL A 20 2.73 1.10 -7.58
CA VAL A 20 1.90 0.41 -6.57
C VAL A 20 0.72 -0.31 -7.23
N GLU A 21 0.06 0.33 -8.19
CA GLU A 21 -1.04 -0.26 -8.95
C GLU A 21 -0.57 -1.46 -9.78
N ALA A 22 0.53 -1.32 -10.52
CA ALA A 22 1.13 -2.42 -11.26
C ALA A 22 1.55 -3.59 -10.34
N TYR A 23 2.01 -3.28 -9.13
CA TYR A 23 2.31 -4.31 -8.13
C TYR A 23 1.04 -5.05 -7.71
N PHE A 24 -0.05 -4.35 -7.40
CA PHE A 24 -1.34 -4.99 -7.06
C PHE A 24 -1.92 -5.80 -8.22
N ASP A 25 -1.83 -5.31 -9.45
CA ASP A 25 -2.25 -6.05 -10.64
C ASP A 25 -1.45 -7.35 -10.80
N SER A 26 -0.14 -7.32 -10.51
CA SER A 26 0.71 -8.52 -10.55
C SER A 26 0.33 -9.57 -9.50
N LEU A 27 -0.30 -9.15 -8.39
CA LEU A 27 -0.87 -10.01 -7.36
C LEU A 27 -2.31 -10.44 -7.68
N GLY A 28 -2.92 -9.92 -8.74
CA GLY A 28 -4.32 -10.16 -9.08
C GLY A 28 -5.31 -9.52 -8.10
N ILE A 29 -4.89 -8.48 -7.37
CA ILE A 29 -5.76 -7.73 -6.47
C ILE A 29 -6.63 -6.81 -7.33
N LYS A 30 -7.95 -6.90 -7.15
CA LYS A 30 -8.90 -6.09 -7.93
C LYS A 30 -8.82 -4.61 -7.59
N GLU A 31 -9.26 -3.77 -8.51
CA GLU A 31 -9.23 -2.33 -8.34
C GLU A 31 -10.04 -1.85 -7.12
N ASP A 32 -11.19 -2.49 -6.89
CA ASP A 32 -12.16 -2.20 -5.82
C ASP A 32 -11.87 -2.92 -4.49
N ASP A 33 -10.86 -3.80 -4.44
CA ASP A 33 -10.45 -4.50 -3.22
C ASP A 33 -9.57 -3.59 -2.34
N TYR A 34 -10.20 -2.54 -1.83
CA TYR A 34 -9.54 -1.55 -0.97
C TYR A 34 -9.07 -2.16 0.35
N GLU A 35 -9.75 -3.17 0.90
CA GLU A 35 -9.34 -3.80 2.15
C GLU A 35 -7.97 -4.48 2.02
N THR A 36 -7.78 -5.30 0.96
CA THR A 36 -6.51 -5.97 0.70
C THR A 36 -5.40 -4.97 0.39
N LYS A 37 -5.69 -3.93 -0.41
CA LYS A 37 -4.74 -2.86 -0.71
C LYS A 37 -4.29 -2.09 0.54
N ILE A 38 -5.23 -1.76 1.43
CA ILE A 38 -4.95 -1.09 2.70
C ILE A 38 -4.07 -1.97 3.59
N ASP A 39 -4.38 -3.25 3.74
CA ASP A 39 -3.59 -4.18 4.57
C ASP A 39 -2.15 -4.31 4.03
N ALA A 40 -1.99 -4.46 2.71
CA ALA A 40 -0.70 -4.51 2.05
C ALA A 40 0.16 -3.25 2.29
N LEU A 41 -0.42 -2.06 2.07
CA LEU A 41 0.27 -0.79 2.32
C LEU A 41 0.60 -0.59 3.80
N THR A 42 -0.31 -0.99 4.69
CA THR A 42 -0.10 -0.91 6.14
C THR A 42 1.09 -1.75 6.59
N LYS A 43 1.16 -3.01 6.10
CA LYS A 43 2.29 -3.92 6.34
C LYS A 43 3.59 -3.35 5.77
N ALA A 44 3.55 -2.78 4.57
CA ALA A 44 4.73 -2.22 3.90
C ALA A 44 5.24 -0.93 4.54
N CYS A 45 4.35 -0.05 5.03
CA CYS A 45 4.74 1.12 5.79
C CYS A 45 5.36 0.80 7.16
N ASN A 46 5.19 -0.43 7.67
CA ASN A 46 5.65 -0.82 9.01
C ASN A 46 5.14 0.11 10.13
N SER A 47 4.09 0.90 9.86
CA SER A 47 3.72 2.04 10.68
C SER A 47 2.48 1.71 11.50
N LYS A 48 2.62 1.78 12.83
CA LYS A 48 1.48 1.71 13.76
C LYS A 48 0.54 2.92 13.60
N ALA A 49 0.99 4.02 12.97
CA ALA A 49 0.21 5.24 12.80
C ALA A 49 -0.98 5.06 11.84
N ILE A 50 -0.90 4.10 10.91
CA ILE A 50 -1.99 3.78 9.96
C ILE A 50 -3.22 3.17 10.67
N LYS A 51 -3.11 2.83 11.96
CA LYS A 51 -4.26 2.33 12.75
C LYS A 51 -5.27 3.42 13.15
N TYR A 52 -4.97 4.70 12.92
CA TYR A 52 -5.77 5.83 13.41
C TYR A 52 -6.69 6.49 12.37
N PHE A 53 -6.97 5.84 11.24
CA PHE A 53 -8.05 6.33 10.37
C PHE A 53 -9.40 6.16 11.07
N GLY A 54 -10.10 7.29 11.28
CA GLY A 54 -11.45 7.32 11.84
C GLY A 54 -12.49 6.66 10.92
N ASN A 55 -13.78 6.91 11.17
CA ASN A 55 -14.87 6.30 10.43
C ASN A 55 -15.04 6.94 9.03
N ILE A 56 -14.11 6.66 8.12
CA ILE A 56 -14.09 7.11 6.72
C ILE A 56 -14.30 5.93 5.76
N SER A 57 -14.67 6.21 4.51
CA SER A 57 -14.81 5.17 3.48
C SER A 57 -13.47 4.46 3.20
N LEU A 58 -13.53 3.19 2.79
CA LEU A 58 -12.36 2.39 2.46
C LEU A 58 -11.54 3.04 1.33
N GLU A 59 -12.19 3.55 0.29
CA GLU A 59 -11.53 4.28 -0.79
C GLU A 59 -10.75 5.49 -0.28
N LYS A 60 -11.36 6.32 0.57
CA LYS A 60 -10.69 7.49 1.15
C LYS A 60 -9.50 7.06 2.01
N LYS A 61 -9.69 6.04 2.84
CA LYS A 61 -8.62 5.46 3.67
C LYS A 61 -7.46 4.92 2.84
N TYR A 62 -7.76 4.22 1.75
CA TYR A 62 -6.75 3.74 0.81
C TYR A 62 -5.95 4.91 0.21
N ASN A 63 -6.64 5.93 -0.30
CA ASN A 63 -5.99 7.10 -0.90
C ASN A 63 -5.10 7.84 0.11
N ASP A 64 -5.59 8.05 1.35
CA ASP A 64 -4.81 8.71 2.40
C ASP A 64 -3.55 7.90 2.75
N ILE A 65 -3.69 6.56 2.91
CA ILE A 65 -2.54 5.67 3.16
C ILE A 65 -1.58 5.66 1.98
N LEU A 66 -2.09 5.66 0.75
CA LEU A 66 -1.27 5.67 -0.46
C LEU A 66 -0.46 6.96 -0.57
N VAL A 67 -1.05 8.12 -0.26
CA VAL A 67 -0.33 9.40 -0.21
C VAL A 67 0.76 9.35 0.85
N MET A 68 0.44 8.92 2.08
CA MET A 68 1.45 8.72 3.12
C MET A 68 2.51 7.70 2.72
N PHE A 69 2.14 6.67 1.95
CA PHE A 69 3.06 5.67 1.45
C PHE A 69 4.00 6.29 0.39
N LEU A 70 3.51 7.18 -0.45
CA LEU A 70 4.35 7.77 -1.49
C LEU A 70 5.18 8.95 -0.99
N ASP A 71 4.88 9.45 0.21
CA ASP A 71 5.61 10.53 0.87
C ASP A 71 7.09 10.18 1.12
N GLU A 72 7.98 11.12 0.77
CA GLU A 72 9.44 10.92 0.84
C GLU A 72 9.93 10.74 2.28
N ASP A 73 9.35 11.45 3.25
CA ASP A 73 9.75 11.33 4.65
C ASP A 73 9.41 9.93 5.17
N VAL A 74 8.23 9.42 4.83
CA VAL A 74 7.80 8.05 5.19
C VAL A 74 8.65 7.00 4.48
N ARG A 75 9.15 7.28 3.27
CA ARG A 75 10.06 6.35 2.56
C ARG A 75 11.37 6.14 3.28
N MET A 76 11.92 7.17 3.91
CA MET A 76 13.18 7.05 4.66
C MET A 76 13.07 6.07 5.84
N TYR A 77 11.84 5.82 6.34
CA TYR A 77 11.58 4.88 7.43
C TYR A 77 11.16 3.48 6.97
N ARG A 78 11.03 3.25 5.66
CA ARG A 78 10.90 1.89 5.11
C ARG A 78 12.28 1.28 5.19
N GLY A 79 12.51 0.39 6.15
CA GLY A 79 13.80 -0.28 6.31
C GLY A 79 14.26 -0.92 4.99
N PHE A 80 15.12 -0.20 4.27
CA PHE A 80 15.88 -0.66 3.12
C PHE A 80 17.16 -1.35 3.60
#